data_AF-A0A139WS50-F1
#
_entry.id   AF-A0A139WS50-F1
#
_cell.length_a   1.000
_cell.length_b   1.000
_cell.length_c   1.000
_cell.angle_alpha   90.00
_cell.angle_beta   90.00
_cell.angle_gamma   90.00
#
_symmetry.space_group_name_H-M   'P 1'
#
loop_
_entity.id
_entity.type
_entity.pdbx_description
1 polymer ?
#
loop_
_entity_poly.entity_id
_entity_poly.type
_entity_poly.pdbx_seq_one_letter_code
_entity_poly.pdbx_strand_id
1 'polypeptide(L)' 'MSSVQIEEQLSKLEAETQLKHATLNSATPTKPWWEDITGIFADEPAFEEAMALGREYRQSCSEESRHA' A
#
# COMPACT_ATOMS: atom_id res chain seq x y z
N MET A 1 -14.37 -33.06 -1.10
CA MET A 1 -13.01 -32.81 -1.62
C MET A 1 -12.13 -33.96 -1.15
N SER A 2 -11.46 -34.67 -2.05
CA SER A 2 -10.52 -35.74 -1.67
C SER A 2 -9.14 -35.16 -1.29
N SER A 3 -8.32 -35.93 -0.57
CA SER A 3 -6.92 -35.54 -0.26
C SER A 3 -6.15 -35.18 -1.53
N VAL A 4 -6.34 -35.98 -2.59
CA VAL A 4 -5.69 -35.79 -3.89
C VAL A 4 -6.04 -34.43 -4.52
N GLN A 5 -7.30 -34.01 -4.44
CA GLN A 5 -7.70 -32.69 -4.94
C GLN A 5 -7.09 -31.54 -4.13
N ILE A 6 -6.91 -31.73 -2.81
CA ILE A 6 -6.29 -30.72 -1.95
C ILE A 6 -4.80 -30.58 -2.27
N GLU A 7 -4.08 -31.70 -2.40
CA GLU A 7 -2.66 -31.73 -2.74
C GLU A 7 -2.38 -31.11 -4.12
N GLU A 8 -3.24 -31.35 -5.10
CA GLU A 8 -3.13 -30.74 -6.43
C GLU A 8 -3.32 -29.22 -6.39
N GLN A 9 -4.30 -28.73 -5.65
CA GLN A 9 -4.50 -27.29 -5.47
C GLN A 9 -3.34 -26.65 -4.68
N LEU A 10 -2.82 -27.35 -3.67
CA LEU A 10 -1.69 -26.88 -2.88
C LEU A 10 -0.43 -26.78 -3.73
N SER A 11 -0.11 -27.80 -4.53
CA SER A 11 1.04 -27.78 -5.43
C SER A 11 0.96 -26.64 -6.45
N LYS A 12 -0.24 -26.38 -7.00
CA LYS A 12 -0.44 -25.23 -7.87
C LYS A 12 -0.17 -23.90 -7.15
N LEU A 13 -0.68 -23.75 -5.93
CA LEU A 13 -0.49 -22.54 -5.13
C LEU A 13 0.99 -22.33 -4.77
N GLU A 14 1.69 -23.39 -4.40
CA GLU A 14 3.13 -23.37 -4.11
C GLU A 14 3.96 -22.96 -5.34
N ALA A 15 3.62 -23.47 -6.52
CA ALA A 15 4.30 -23.06 -7.75
C ALA A 15 4.07 -21.57 -8.07
N GLU A 16 2.84 -21.08 -7.89
CA GLU A 16 2.51 -19.67 -8.10
C GLU A 16 3.21 -18.74 -7.09
N THR A 17 3.28 -19.12 -5.81
CA THR A 17 3.98 -18.33 -4.78
C THR A 17 5.48 -18.30 -5.05
N GLN A 18 6.08 -19.43 -5.43
CA GLN A 18 7.50 -19.52 -5.81
C GLN A 18 7.82 -18.56 -6.97
N LEU A 19 6.98 -18.53 -8.00
CA LEU A 19 7.17 -17.68 -9.17
C LEU A 19 7.03 -16.18 -8.83
N LYS A 20 6.03 -15.82 -8.02
CA LYS A 20 5.86 -14.45 -7.51
C LYS A 20 7.08 -14.00 -6.69
N HIS A 21 7.57 -14.86 -5.81
CA HIS A 21 8.73 -14.57 -4.99
C HIS A 21 10.01 -14.42 -5.83
N ALA A 22 10.21 -15.28 -6.82
CA ALA A 22 11.31 -15.16 -7.77
C ALA A 22 11.24 -13.85 -8.57
N THR A 23 10.04 -13.42 -8.96
CA THR A 23 9.82 -12.17 -9.70
C THR A 23 10.11 -10.94 -8.85
N LEU A 24 9.68 -10.94 -7.58
CA LEU A 24 9.94 -9.84 -6.65
C LEU A 24 11.43 -9.71 -6.31
N ASN A 25 12.16 -10.84 -6.24
CA ASN A 25 13.59 -10.85 -5.91
C ASN A 25 14.51 -10.74 -7.13
N SER A 26 14.00 -10.94 -8.35
CA SER A 26 14.76 -10.76 -9.60
C SER A 26 14.68 -9.34 -10.14
N ALA A 27 13.71 -8.54 -9.67
CA ALA A 27 13.83 -7.10 -9.73
C ALA A 27 15.10 -6.73 -8.95
N THR A 28 16.12 -6.23 -9.64
CA THR A 28 17.24 -5.51 -9.04
C THR A 28 16.73 -4.62 -7.91
N PRO A 29 17.49 -4.39 -6.81
CA PRO A 29 17.07 -3.48 -5.76
C PRO A 29 17.00 -2.07 -6.34
N THR A 30 15.91 -1.79 -7.04
CA THR A 30 15.45 -0.46 -7.38
C THR A 30 15.17 0.14 -6.03
N LYS A 31 15.92 1.18 -5.73
CA LYS A 31 15.74 2.02 -4.55
C LYS A 31 14.24 2.08 -4.21
N PRO A 32 13.83 1.77 -2.97
CA PRO A 32 12.42 1.78 -2.62
C PRO A 32 11.79 3.10 -3.06
N TRP A 33 10.67 3.04 -3.78
CA TRP A 33 10.06 4.23 -4.40
C TRP A 33 9.85 5.39 -3.40
N TRP A 34 9.61 5.08 -2.13
CA TRP A 34 9.44 6.06 -1.07
C TRP A 34 10.71 6.88 -0.82
N GLU A 35 11.90 6.32 -1.03
CA GLU A 35 13.16 7.06 -0.93
C GLU A 35 13.34 8.05 -2.08
N ASP A 36 12.63 7.90 -3.20
CA ASP A 36 12.67 8.84 -4.32
C ASP A 36 11.67 10.00 -4.15
N ILE A 37 10.59 9.76 -3.39
CA ILE A 37 9.53 10.75 -3.20
C ILE A 37 9.57 11.47 -1.86
N THR A 38 10.37 10.99 -0.90
CA THR A 38 10.50 11.62 0.41
C THR A 38 11.09 13.01 0.27
N GLY A 39 10.39 14.01 0.82
CA GLY A 39 10.85 15.40 0.83
C GLY A 39 10.55 16.20 -0.44
N ILE A 40 9.86 15.64 -1.43
CA ILE A 40 9.48 16.38 -2.67
C ILE A 40 8.79 17.71 -2.38
N PHE A 41 8.02 17.79 -1.30
CA PHE A 41 7.27 18.98 -0.91
C PHE A 41 7.85 19.72 0.31
N ALA A 42 9.08 19.41 0.73
CA ALA A 42 9.65 19.93 1.96
C ALA A 42 9.72 21.48 1.99
N ASP A 43 9.98 22.09 0.83
CA ASP A 43 10.11 23.54 0.68
C ASP A 43 8.87 24.18 0.02
N GLU A 44 7.78 23.43 -0.17
CA GLU A 44 6.59 23.90 -0.88
C GLU A 44 5.52 24.44 0.10
N PRO A 45 5.29 25.76 0.19
CA PRO A 45 4.35 26.33 1.14
C PRO A 45 2.89 25.92 0.88
N ALA A 46 2.56 25.62 -0.39
CA ALA A 46 1.24 25.12 -0.77
C ALA A 46 0.92 23.74 -0.16
N PHE A 47 1.94 22.95 0.19
CA PHE A 47 1.75 21.66 0.85
C PHE A 47 1.19 21.84 2.27
N GLU A 48 1.70 22.79 3.03
CA GLU A 48 1.22 23.09 4.38
C GLU A 48 -0.23 23.61 4.37
N GLU A 49 -0.57 24.45 3.39
CA GLU A 49 -1.93 24.93 3.20
C GLU A 49 -2.90 23.78 2.89
N ALA A 50 -2.54 22.90 1.95
CA ALA A 50 -3.34 21.73 1.61
C ALA A 50 -3.53 20.79 2.82
N MET A 51 -2.49 20.62 3.64
CA MET A 51 -2.55 19.82 4.87
C MET A 51 -3.46 20.46 5.93
N ALA A 52 -3.45 21.79 6.06
CA ALA A 52 -4.35 22.52 6.96
C ALA A 52 -5.82 22.34 6.54
N LEU A 53 -6.14 22.61 5.28
CA LEU A 53 -7.50 22.43 4.74
C LEU A 53 -7.99 20.98 4.89
N GLY A 54 -7.12 20.01 4.63
CA GLY A 54 -7.45 18.60 4.83
C GLY A 54 -7.71 18.22 6.28
N ARG A 55 -7.03 18.86 7.25
CA ARG A 55 -7.30 18.65 8.69
C ARG A 55 -8.67 19.23 9.07
N GLU A 56 -8.96 20.45 8.64
CA GLU A 56 -10.24 21.11 8.92
C GLU A 56 -11.42 20.27 8.40
N TYR A 57 -11.33 19.78 7.15
CA TYR A 57 -12.36 18.92 6.58
C TYR A 57 -12.59 17.61 7.37
N ARG A 58 -11.50 16.94 7.77
CA ARG A 58 -11.63 15.71 8.57
C ARG A 58 -12.23 15.98 9.95
N GLN A 59 -11.92 17.13 10.56
CA GLN A 59 -12.52 17.54 11.82
C GLN A 59 -14.02 17.80 11.65
N SER A 60 -14.43 18.54 10.62
CA SER A 60 -15.86 18.81 10.38
C SER A 60 -16.66 17.51 10.16
N CYS A 61 -16.14 16.55 9.40
CA CYS A 61 -16.80 15.25 9.21
C CYS A 61 -16.90 14.43 10.51
N SER A 62 -15.88 14.51 11.36
CA SER A 62 -15.91 13.84 12.67
C SER A 62 -16.90 14.50 13.63
N GLU A 63 -17.07 15.82 13.58
CA GLU A 63 -18.03 16.55 14.40
C GLU A 63 -19.47 16.31 13.96
N GLU A 64 -19.71 16.25 12.64
CA GLU A 64 -21.00 15.89 12.04
C GLU A 64 -21.42 14.46 12.46
N SER A 65 -20.48 13.52 12.45
CA SER A 65 -20.72 12.14 12.90
C SER A 65 -20.98 12.02 14.41
N ARG A 66 -20.59 13.02 15.21
CA ARG A 66 -20.74 13.01 16.68
C ARG A 66 -22.07 13.60 17.15
N HIS A 67 -22.74 14.37 16.29
CA HIS A 67 -24.04 15.00 16.55
C HIS A 67 -25.20 14.29 15.85
N ALA A 68 -24.93 13.20 15.11
CA ALA A 68 -25.91 12.29 14.50
C ALA A 68 -26.24 11.12 15.44
#